data_AF-A0A6L9J442-F1
#
_entry.id   AF-A0A6L9J442-F1
#
_cell.length_a   1.000
_cell.length_b   1.000
_cell.length_c   1.000
_cell.angle_alpha   90.00
_cell.angle_beta   90.00
_cell.angle_gamma   90.00
#
_symmetry.space_group_name_H-M   'P 1'
#
loop_
_entity.id
_entity.type
_entity.pdbx_description
1 polymer ?
#
loop_
_entity_poly.entity_id
_entity_poly.type
_entity_poly.pdbx_seq_one_letter_code
_entity_poly.pdbx_strand_id
1 'polypeptide(L)'
;MTTLTQEQLDQAKRQEQIYRVRQLISKTIDYGFMTFLGIFFLFPIVFMVVASLKPARQIFADLKSIWAFVPRPDTLTLASYETVFDQVPFERYAFNSIFLTLVIVITGLFVNSMAAFVLARLRWPGRQLVLGIVVSLIIIPLEAIAVPLLMQVSNQMTTALDLLVTLTLVGTSAMLWIILWGASYGVIQSRPSLQNLPVPAQWWLRGIFVVLLSLPFEALLYLLYFQVMGDDKWFDSYHVQIVPFIAEPFSIFLFYQFFIGIPKDFDEAAYVDGAGPFRIFWQVIVPLSRPVFATLAILKFLQFWAFYLWPLQVTVSQKYYPLMVGMDTFNLLYTGEQEPPIGRLMAYASLVTVPVLITFLIFQRWFVQSVSSSGVKG
;
A
#
# COMPACT_ATOMS: atom_id res chain seq x y z
N MET A 1 6.63 -33.90 52.20
CA MET A 1 5.60 -32.89 51.89
C MET A 1 5.62 -31.85 53.01
N THR A 2 6.21 -30.69 52.77
CA THR A 2 6.20 -29.56 53.73
C THR A 2 4.82 -28.89 53.68
N THR A 3 4.04 -29.03 54.73
CA THR A 3 2.76 -28.33 54.89
C THR A 3 3.03 -26.85 55.10
N LEU A 4 2.53 -26.00 54.18
CA LEU A 4 2.57 -24.54 54.30
C LEU A 4 1.93 -24.09 55.62
N THR A 5 2.48 -23.07 56.27
CA THR A 5 1.84 -22.45 57.44
C THR A 5 0.59 -21.67 57.00
N GLN A 6 -0.40 -21.49 57.88
CA GLN A 6 -1.63 -20.77 57.49
C GLN A 6 -1.39 -19.35 57.01
N GLU A 7 -0.38 -18.68 57.59
CA GLU A 7 0.03 -17.35 57.16
C GLU A 7 0.55 -17.34 55.71
N GLN A 8 1.31 -18.38 55.30
CA GLN A 8 1.78 -18.52 53.91
C GLN A 8 0.61 -18.80 52.95
N LEU A 9 -0.41 -19.53 53.39
CA LEU A 9 -1.60 -19.83 52.60
C LEU A 9 -2.44 -18.55 52.35
N ASP A 10 -2.60 -17.72 53.38
CA ASP A 10 -3.35 -16.45 53.29
C ASP A 10 -2.60 -15.40 52.47
N GLN A 11 -1.27 -15.34 52.58
CA GLN A 11 -0.44 -14.48 51.71
C GLN A 11 -0.53 -14.91 50.25
N ALA A 12 -0.49 -16.22 49.95
CA ALA A 12 -0.64 -16.74 48.60
C ALA A 12 -2.03 -16.40 48.01
N LYS A 13 -3.12 -16.59 48.78
CA LYS A 13 -4.48 -16.20 48.36
C LYS A 13 -4.60 -14.70 48.08
N ARG A 14 -3.98 -13.85 48.92
CA ARG A 14 -3.99 -12.39 48.73
C ARG A 14 -3.22 -11.98 47.47
N GLN A 15 -2.06 -12.60 47.21
CA GLN A 15 -1.31 -12.36 45.98
C GLN A 15 -2.07 -12.83 44.75
N GLU A 16 -2.71 -14.00 44.80
CA GLU A 16 -3.56 -14.51 43.72
C GLU A 16 -4.75 -13.57 43.46
N GLN A 17 -5.39 -13.06 44.52
CA GLN A 17 -6.51 -12.12 44.39
C GLN A 17 -6.07 -10.78 43.79
N ILE A 18 -4.92 -10.22 44.22
CA ILE A 18 -4.35 -9.00 43.63
C ILE A 18 -4.01 -9.22 42.16
N TYR A 19 -3.42 -10.38 41.82
CA TYR A 19 -3.12 -10.74 40.44
C TYR A 19 -4.40 -10.82 39.59
N ARG A 20 -5.45 -11.51 40.07
CA ARG A 20 -6.75 -11.62 39.39
C ARG A 20 -7.41 -10.25 39.19
N VAL A 21 -7.44 -9.40 40.23
CA VAL A 21 -8.02 -8.04 40.13
C VAL A 21 -7.24 -7.18 39.13
N ARG A 22 -5.91 -7.19 39.18
CA ARG A 22 -5.06 -6.48 38.22
C ARG A 22 -5.29 -6.99 36.78
N GLN A 23 -5.43 -8.30 36.60
CA GLN A 23 -5.71 -8.91 35.31
C GLN A 23 -7.10 -8.50 34.78
N LEU A 24 -8.13 -8.47 35.64
CA LEU A 24 -9.46 -8.01 35.25
C LEU A 24 -9.46 -6.52 34.88
N ILE A 25 -8.79 -5.67 35.67
CA ILE A 25 -8.64 -4.25 35.37
C ILE A 25 -7.95 -4.05 34.02
N SER A 26 -6.82 -4.74 33.78
CA SER A 26 -6.12 -4.69 32.50
C SER A 26 -7.05 -5.08 31.36
N LYS A 27 -7.72 -6.24 31.46
CA LYS A 27 -8.65 -6.70 30.41
C LYS A 27 -9.75 -5.68 30.15
N THR A 28 -10.37 -5.12 31.18
CA THR A 28 -11.42 -4.11 31.04
C THR A 28 -10.90 -2.84 30.35
N ILE A 29 -9.71 -2.38 30.72
CA ILE A 29 -9.06 -1.23 30.06
C ILE A 29 -8.76 -1.56 28.60
N ASP A 30 -8.17 -2.74 28.33
CA ASP A 30 -7.80 -3.17 26.97
C ASP A 30 -9.05 -3.29 26.08
N TYR A 31 -10.10 -3.98 26.54
CA TYR A 31 -11.35 -4.11 25.79
C TYR A 31 -12.09 -2.76 25.65
N GLY A 32 -12.08 -1.94 26.69
CA GLY A 32 -12.67 -0.60 26.65
C GLY A 32 -11.98 0.29 25.61
N PHE A 33 -10.65 0.29 25.61
CA PHE A 33 -9.83 1.02 24.64
C PHE A 33 -10.02 0.49 23.21
N MET A 34 -10.00 -0.83 23.01
CA MET A 34 -10.26 -1.45 21.69
C MET A 34 -11.68 -1.14 21.17
N THR A 35 -12.68 -1.13 22.05
CA THR A 35 -14.06 -0.77 21.68
C THR A 35 -14.16 0.70 21.28
N PHE A 36 -13.53 1.59 22.06
CA PHE A 36 -13.46 3.01 21.75
C PHE A 36 -12.79 3.25 20.39
N LEU A 37 -11.62 2.64 20.15
CA LEU A 37 -10.93 2.72 18.86
C LEU A 37 -11.81 2.18 17.73
N GLY A 38 -12.49 1.04 17.93
CA GLY A 38 -13.41 0.47 16.95
C GLY A 38 -14.52 1.45 16.56
N ILE A 39 -15.17 2.08 17.55
CA ILE A 39 -16.21 3.10 17.31
C ILE A 39 -15.61 4.31 16.59
N PHE A 40 -14.43 4.79 17.00
CA PHE A 40 -13.76 5.93 16.40
C PHE A 40 -13.43 5.71 14.92
N PHE A 41 -12.96 4.52 14.53
CA PHE A 41 -12.66 4.19 13.13
C PHE A 41 -13.91 3.88 12.29
N LEU A 42 -14.98 3.37 12.91
CA LEU A 42 -16.25 3.16 12.21
C LEU A 42 -17.03 4.46 12.01
N PHE A 43 -16.78 5.48 12.83
CA PHE A 43 -17.50 6.74 12.83
C PHE A 43 -17.57 7.43 11.44
N PRO A 44 -16.47 7.59 10.67
CA PRO A 44 -16.53 8.17 9.33
C PRO A 44 -17.37 7.33 8.35
N ILE A 45 -17.32 6.00 8.47
CA ILE A 45 -18.09 5.09 7.61
C ILE A 45 -19.59 5.20 7.92
N VAL A 46 -19.95 5.25 9.20
CA VAL A 46 -21.34 5.46 9.63
C VAL A 46 -21.85 6.80 9.12
N PHE A 47 -21.08 7.88 9.30
CA PHE A 47 -21.44 9.20 8.78
C PHE A 47 -21.64 9.17 7.26
N MET A 48 -20.71 8.57 6.52
CA MET A 48 -20.80 8.43 5.06
C MET A 48 -22.08 7.70 4.63
N VAL A 49 -22.37 6.54 5.23
CA VAL A 49 -23.57 5.76 4.89
C VAL A 49 -24.84 6.53 5.25
N VAL A 50 -24.92 7.15 6.43
CA VAL A 50 -26.10 7.91 6.85
C VAL A 50 -26.31 9.16 6.00
N ALA A 51 -25.24 9.89 5.67
CA ALA A 51 -25.29 11.07 4.81
C ALA A 51 -25.74 10.71 3.38
N SER A 52 -25.34 9.54 2.87
CA SER A 52 -25.76 9.07 1.54
C SER A 52 -27.27 8.83 1.40
N LEU A 53 -27.98 8.63 2.53
CA LEU A 53 -29.41 8.34 2.58
C LEU A 53 -30.28 9.60 2.78
N LYS A 54 -29.70 10.80 2.60
CA LYS A 54 -30.35 12.07 2.89
C LYS A 54 -30.25 13.06 1.72
N PRO A 55 -31.21 13.99 1.58
CA PRO A 55 -31.06 15.15 0.71
C PRO A 55 -29.90 16.04 1.15
N ALA A 56 -29.20 16.68 0.20
CA ALA A 56 -28.01 17.49 0.48
C ALA A 56 -28.26 18.60 1.52
N ARG A 57 -29.35 19.38 1.41
CA ARG A 57 -29.79 20.34 2.45
C ARG A 57 -29.81 19.77 3.86
N GLN A 58 -30.36 18.56 4.01
CA GLN A 58 -30.57 17.94 5.32
C GLN A 58 -29.25 17.47 5.93
N ILE A 59 -28.28 17.06 5.12
CA ILE A 59 -26.93 16.68 5.59
C ILE A 59 -26.31 17.84 6.36
N PHE A 60 -26.32 19.05 5.77
CA PHE A 60 -25.76 20.24 6.42
C PHE A 60 -26.53 20.67 7.66
N ALA A 61 -27.86 20.57 7.62
CA ALA A 61 -28.72 20.89 8.77
C ALA A 61 -28.46 19.96 9.96
N ASP A 62 -28.13 18.69 9.69
CA ASP A 62 -27.93 17.66 10.72
C ASP A 62 -26.52 17.64 11.33
N LEU A 63 -25.52 18.28 10.69
CA LEU A 63 -24.09 18.20 11.06
C LEU A 63 -23.80 18.45 12.55
N LYS A 64 -24.59 19.31 13.22
CA LYS A 64 -24.40 19.68 14.64
C LYS A 64 -25.22 18.82 15.61
N SER A 65 -25.85 17.75 15.14
CA SER A 65 -26.79 16.94 15.91
C SER A 65 -26.49 15.44 15.80
N ILE A 66 -27.10 14.64 16.68
CA ILE A 66 -27.00 13.17 16.63
C ILE A 66 -27.51 12.61 15.30
N TRP A 67 -28.39 13.35 14.61
CA TRP A 67 -28.94 12.95 13.32
C TRP A 67 -27.88 12.90 12.23
N ALA A 68 -26.71 13.54 12.36
CA ALA A 68 -25.62 13.32 11.42
C ALA A 68 -25.19 11.84 11.32
N PHE A 69 -25.46 11.04 12.36
CA PHE A 69 -25.00 9.65 12.49
C PHE A 69 -26.13 8.63 12.56
N VAL A 70 -27.38 9.08 12.51
CA VAL A 70 -28.56 8.21 12.53
C VAL A 70 -29.49 8.60 11.38
N PRO A 71 -29.99 7.62 10.58
CA PRO A 71 -30.96 7.90 9.54
C PRO A 71 -32.22 8.51 10.12
N ARG A 72 -32.68 9.62 9.53
CA ARG A 72 -33.93 10.27 9.88
C ARG A 72 -35.08 9.61 9.10
N PRO A 73 -36.08 9.01 9.77
CA PRO A 73 -37.15 8.28 9.08
C PRO A 73 -37.96 9.15 8.10
N ASP A 74 -38.09 10.43 8.38
CA ASP A 74 -38.87 11.43 7.63
C ASP A 74 -38.18 11.92 6.34
N THR A 75 -36.85 11.80 6.26
CA THR A 75 -36.04 12.33 5.14
C THR A 75 -35.20 11.26 4.44
N LEU A 76 -35.45 9.99 4.73
CA LEU A 76 -34.73 8.87 4.13
C LEU A 76 -35.02 8.80 2.63
N THR A 77 -33.97 8.76 1.83
CA THR A 77 -34.07 8.69 0.36
C THR A 77 -32.89 7.94 -0.25
N LEU A 78 -33.13 7.30 -1.40
CA LEU A 78 -32.10 6.65 -2.21
C LEU A 78 -31.74 7.46 -3.47
N ALA A 79 -32.26 8.68 -3.61
CA ALA A 79 -32.04 9.53 -4.79
C ALA A 79 -30.55 9.76 -5.09
N SER A 80 -29.69 9.82 -4.06
CA SER A 80 -28.23 9.94 -4.27
C SER A 80 -27.64 8.71 -4.95
N TYR A 81 -28.13 7.50 -4.63
CA TYR A 81 -27.69 6.27 -5.29
C TYR A 81 -28.21 6.18 -6.71
N GLU A 82 -29.48 6.49 -6.96
CA GLU A 82 -30.05 6.56 -8.31
C GLU A 82 -29.22 7.49 -9.20
N THR A 83 -28.89 8.68 -8.67
CA THR A 83 -28.07 9.65 -9.40
C THR A 83 -26.66 9.13 -9.70
N VAL A 84 -26.08 8.30 -8.83
CA VAL A 84 -24.77 7.68 -9.09
C VAL A 84 -24.85 6.78 -10.33
N PHE A 85 -25.86 5.91 -10.42
CA PHE A 85 -26.01 5.00 -11.56
C PHE A 85 -26.45 5.71 -12.85
N ASP A 86 -27.15 6.84 -12.74
CA ASP A 86 -27.56 7.63 -13.91
C ASP A 86 -26.42 8.51 -14.48
N GLN A 87 -25.61 9.11 -13.62
CA GLN A 87 -24.57 10.08 -14.03
C GLN A 87 -23.19 9.45 -14.23
N VAL A 88 -22.94 8.30 -13.62
CA VAL A 88 -21.65 7.61 -13.70
C VAL A 88 -21.83 6.23 -14.31
N PRO A 89 -21.01 5.83 -15.29
CA PRO A 89 -20.91 4.44 -15.77
C PRO A 89 -20.36 3.49 -14.69
N PHE A 90 -21.04 3.38 -13.55
CA PHE A 90 -20.54 2.79 -12.33
C PHE A 90 -20.13 1.33 -12.52
N GLU A 91 -20.92 0.55 -13.27
CA GLU A 91 -20.64 -0.87 -13.52
C GLU A 91 -19.34 -1.04 -14.29
N ARG A 92 -19.08 -0.17 -15.27
CA ARG A 92 -17.84 -0.16 -16.03
C ARG A 92 -16.66 0.20 -15.13
N TYR A 93 -16.81 1.24 -14.31
CA TYR A 93 -15.74 1.68 -13.43
C TYR A 93 -15.43 0.62 -12.35
N ALA A 94 -16.46 -0.05 -11.83
CA ALA A 94 -16.34 -1.16 -10.92
C ALA A 94 -15.61 -2.34 -11.56
N PHE A 95 -16.00 -2.71 -12.78
CA PHE A 95 -15.29 -3.73 -13.55
C PHE A 95 -13.81 -3.36 -13.76
N ASN A 96 -13.54 -2.12 -14.17
CA ASN A 96 -12.18 -1.62 -14.39
C ASN A 96 -11.35 -1.71 -13.10
N SER A 97 -11.88 -1.24 -11.97
CA SER A 97 -11.19 -1.31 -10.66
C SER A 97 -10.87 -2.74 -10.23
N ILE A 98 -11.86 -3.64 -10.33
CA ILE A 98 -11.68 -5.05 -9.98
C ILE A 98 -10.66 -5.71 -10.91
N PHE A 99 -10.81 -5.50 -12.22
CA PHE A 99 -9.92 -6.06 -13.24
C PHE A 99 -8.48 -5.58 -13.04
N LEU A 100 -8.26 -4.26 -12.98
CA LEU A 100 -6.94 -3.65 -12.77
C LEU A 100 -6.31 -4.18 -11.49
N THR A 101 -7.03 -4.13 -10.37
CA THR A 101 -6.51 -4.53 -9.06
C THR A 101 -6.16 -6.01 -9.06
N LEU A 102 -7.03 -6.89 -9.53
CA LEU A 102 -6.77 -8.34 -9.55
C LEU A 102 -5.60 -8.70 -10.48
N VAL A 103 -5.54 -8.11 -11.67
CA VAL A 103 -4.45 -8.39 -12.61
C VAL A 103 -3.12 -7.92 -12.02
N ILE A 104 -3.04 -6.70 -11.49
CA ILE A 104 -1.82 -6.16 -10.86
C ILE A 104 -1.40 -7.00 -9.66
N VAL A 105 -2.34 -7.39 -8.80
CA VAL A 105 -2.06 -8.23 -7.62
C VAL A 105 -1.55 -9.61 -8.04
N ILE A 106 -2.27 -10.33 -8.91
CA ILE A 106 -1.91 -11.71 -9.28
C ILE A 106 -0.58 -11.74 -10.05
N THR A 107 -0.48 -10.93 -11.11
CA THR A 107 0.76 -10.87 -11.92
C THR A 107 1.91 -10.32 -11.10
N GLY A 108 1.65 -9.33 -10.24
CA GLY A 108 2.65 -8.75 -9.39
C GLY A 108 3.19 -9.71 -8.33
N LEU A 109 2.33 -10.47 -7.66
CA LEU A 109 2.79 -11.48 -6.70
C LEU A 109 3.67 -12.53 -7.39
N PHE A 110 3.30 -12.94 -8.60
CA PHE A 110 4.09 -13.90 -9.39
C PHE A 110 5.45 -13.32 -9.80
N VAL A 111 5.48 -12.16 -10.47
CA VAL A 111 6.71 -11.53 -10.95
C VAL A 111 7.63 -11.16 -9.80
N ASN A 112 7.10 -10.52 -8.75
CA ASN A 112 7.91 -10.06 -7.61
C ASN A 112 8.48 -11.23 -6.80
N SER A 113 7.70 -12.30 -6.59
CA SER A 113 8.21 -13.50 -5.90
C SER A 113 9.27 -14.23 -6.72
N MET A 114 9.13 -14.32 -8.04
CA MET A 114 10.18 -14.91 -8.88
C MET A 114 11.48 -14.08 -8.84
N ALA A 115 11.38 -12.76 -8.98
CA ALA A 115 12.54 -11.87 -8.88
C ALA A 115 13.24 -12.01 -7.52
N ALA A 116 12.47 -12.02 -6.44
CA ALA A 116 12.98 -12.23 -5.09
C ALA A 116 13.62 -13.62 -4.91
N PHE A 117 13.06 -14.68 -5.50
CA PHE A 117 13.63 -16.03 -5.45
C PHE A 117 15.01 -16.07 -6.12
N VAL A 118 15.15 -15.46 -7.29
CA VAL A 118 16.44 -15.36 -8.00
C VAL A 118 17.45 -14.56 -7.17
N LEU A 119 17.02 -13.50 -6.49
CA LEU A 119 17.88 -12.69 -5.60
C LEU A 119 18.24 -13.41 -4.30
N ALA A 120 17.35 -14.22 -3.74
CA ALA A 120 17.58 -14.91 -2.46
C ALA A 120 18.37 -16.20 -2.65
N ARG A 121 17.95 -17.05 -3.59
CA ARG A 121 18.37 -18.45 -3.71
C ARG A 121 19.46 -18.69 -4.75
N LEU A 122 19.46 -17.97 -5.86
CA LEU A 122 20.45 -18.18 -6.91
C LEU A 122 21.73 -17.34 -6.69
N ARG A 123 22.87 -17.89 -7.11
CA ARG A 123 24.18 -17.23 -7.04
C ARG A 123 24.60 -16.78 -8.44
N TRP A 124 24.71 -15.48 -8.65
CA TRP A 124 25.11 -14.89 -9.94
C TRP A 124 25.84 -13.55 -9.72
N PRO A 125 26.76 -13.17 -10.63
CA PRO A 125 27.55 -11.95 -10.49
C PRO A 125 26.68 -10.70 -10.67
N GLY A 126 26.67 -9.80 -9.68
CA GLY A 126 25.86 -8.58 -9.71
C GLY A 126 24.58 -8.61 -8.86
N ARG A 127 24.26 -9.75 -8.23
CA ARG A 127 23.08 -9.90 -7.35
C ARG A 127 22.96 -8.82 -6.26
N GLN A 128 24.08 -8.44 -5.64
CA GLN A 128 24.11 -7.40 -4.60
C GLN A 128 23.86 -6.00 -5.17
N LEU A 129 24.28 -5.74 -6.40
CA LEU A 129 23.99 -4.48 -7.08
C LEU A 129 22.48 -4.36 -7.36
N VAL A 130 21.87 -5.42 -7.90
CA VAL A 130 20.42 -5.42 -8.18
C VAL A 130 19.59 -5.35 -6.90
N LEU A 131 20.00 -6.04 -5.83
CA LEU A 131 19.35 -5.86 -4.52
C LEU A 131 19.48 -4.41 -4.02
N GLY A 132 20.64 -3.79 -4.20
CA GLY A 132 20.86 -2.37 -3.89
C GLY A 132 19.92 -1.45 -4.68
N ILE A 133 19.76 -1.69 -5.99
CA ILE A 133 18.79 -0.96 -6.83
C ILE A 133 17.38 -1.12 -6.27
N VAL A 134 16.94 -2.36 -6.02
CA VAL A 134 15.60 -2.64 -5.49
C VAL A 134 15.37 -1.89 -4.18
N VAL A 135 16.28 -1.98 -3.20
CA VAL A 135 16.15 -1.29 -1.92
C VAL A 135 16.10 0.23 -2.09
N SER A 136 16.89 0.77 -3.02
CA SER A 136 16.93 2.21 -3.27
C SER A 136 15.63 2.72 -3.87
N LEU A 137 15.00 1.94 -4.76
CA LEU A 137 13.73 2.28 -5.37
C LEU A 137 12.54 2.25 -4.39
N ILE A 138 12.65 1.60 -3.22
CA ILE A 138 11.59 1.61 -2.18
C ILE A 138 11.40 2.99 -1.56
N ILE A 139 12.48 3.78 -1.48
CA ILE A 139 12.47 5.09 -0.82
C ILE A 139 11.64 6.12 -1.63
N ILE A 140 11.30 5.80 -2.87
CA ILE A 140 10.74 6.72 -3.83
C ILE A 140 9.20 6.68 -3.75
N PRO A 141 8.54 7.77 -3.28
CA PRO A 141 7.10 7.86 -3.33
C PRO A 141 6.66 8.25 -4.75
N LEU A 142 6.03 7.32 -5.47
CA LEU A 142 5.51 7.56 -6.83
C LEU A 142 4.49 8.71 -6.87
N GLU A 143 3.80 8.96 -5.76
CA GLU A 143 2.77 9.99 -5.61
C GLU A 143 3.34 11.42 -5.64
N ALA A 144 4.58 11.61 -5.19
CA ALA A 144 5.21 12.94 -5.15
C ALA A 144 5.48 13.52 -6.54
N ILE A 145 5.55 12.66 -7.56
CA ILE A 145 5.85 13.01 -8.95
C ILE A 145 4.58 13.29 -9.75
N ALA A 146 3.48 12.64 -9.36
CA ALA A 146 2.20 12.75 -10.03
C ALA A 146 1.56 14.15 -9.87
N VAL A 147 1.69 14.78 -8.69
CA VAL A 147 0.97 16.02 -8.38
C VAL A 147 1.36 17.22 -9.27
N PRO A 148 2.65 17.51 -9.56
CA PRO A 148 3.02 18.67 -10.39
C PRO A 148 2.61 18.51 -11.84
N LEU A 149 2.70 17.30 -12.37
CA LEU A 149 2.35 17.02 -13.77
C LEU A 149 0.85 17.28 -14.04
N LEU A 150 -0.03 16.95 -13.08
CA LEU A 150 -1.46 17.26 -13.18
C LEU A 150 -1.76 18.76 -13.13
N MET A 151 -1.05 19.51 -12.29
CA MET A 151 -1.35 20.92 -12.05
C MET A 151 -0.71 21.86 -13.09
N GLN A 152 0.36 21.41 -13.76
CA GLN A 152 0.98 22.12 -14.87
C GLN A 152 0.12 22.07 -16.15
N VAL A 153 -0.60 20.97 -16.38
CA VAL A 153 -1.55 20.83 -17.50
C VAL A 153 -2.83 21.67 -17.27
N SER A 154 -3.27 21.82 -16.02
CA SER A 154 -4.49 22.57 -15.69
C SER A 154 -4.28 24.08 -15.51
N ASN A 155 -3.04 24.59 -15.55
CA ASN A 155 -2.70 26.00 -15.26
C ASN A 155 -3.24 26.53 -13.91
N GLN A 156 -3.58 25.65 -12.95
CA GLN A 156 -4.19 26.01 -11.66
C GLN A 156 -3.19 26.03 -10.49
N MET A 157 -1.89 26.18 -10.74
CA MET A 157 -0.92 26.21 -9.65
C MET A 157 -0.99 27.51 -8.86
N THR A 158 -1.34 27.40 -7.58
CA THR A 158 -0.95 28.41 -6.60
C THR A 158 0.55 28.24 -6.30
N THR A 159 1.28 29.34 -6.11
CA THR A 159 2.74 29.35 -5.88
C THR A 159 3.15 28.48 -4.68
N ALA A 160 2.27 28.30 -3.70
CA ALA A 160 2.52 27.48 -2.51
C ALA A 160 2.54 25.98 -2.82
N LEU A 161 1.65 25.49 -3.68
CA LEU A 161 1.60 24.07 -4.05
C LEU A 161 2.78 23.70 -4.96
N ASP A 162 3.19 24.60 -5.85
CA ASP A 162 4.41 24.46 -6.65
C ASP A 162 5.65 24.24 -5.77
N LEU A 163 5.81 25.12 -4.80
CA LEU A 163 6.93 25.07 -3.86
C LEU A 163 6.91 23.78 -3.05
N LEU A 164 5.75 23.37 -2.55
CA LEU A 164 5.63 22.19 -1.68
C LEU A 164 5.99 20.92 -2.44
N VAL A 165 5.52 20.77 -3.67
CA VAL A 165 5.86 19.57 -4.44
C VAL A 165 7.29 19.61 -4.95
N THR A 166 7.78 20.77 -5.42
CA THR A 166 9.19 20.93 -5.79
C THR A 166 10.10 20.59 -4.62
N LEU A 167 9.79 21.06 -3.40
CA LEU A 167 10.53 20.71 -2.19
C LEU A 167 10.44 19.23 -1.84
N THR A 168 9.29 18.59 -2.08
CA THR A 168 9.12 17.15 -1.84
C THR A 168 9.94 16.32 -2.83
N LEU A 169 9.94 16.69 -4.11
CA LEU A 169 10.72 16.03 -5.16
C LEU A 169 12.22 16.22 -4.97
N VAL A 170 12.65 17.45 -4.71
CA VAL A 170 14.05 17.76 -4.41
C VAL A 170 14.49 17.08 -3.12
N GLY A 171 13.63 17.09 -2.09
CA GLY A 171 13.89 16.45 -0.80
C GLY A 171 14.05 14.94 -0.92
N THR A 172 13.12 14.26 -1.59
CA THR A 172 13.18 12.81 -1.82
C THR A 172 14.38 12.41 -2.68
N SER A 173 14.68 13.18 -3.73
CA SER A 173 15.87 12.98 -4.56
C SER A 173 17.16 13.18 -3.76
N ALA A 174 17.24 14.23 -2.94
CA ALA A 174 18.39 14.48 -2.07
C ALA A 174 18.56 13.36 -1.03
N MET A 175 17.46 12.88 -0.43
CA MET A 175 17.49 11.74 0.50
C MET A 175 18.00 10.47 -0.17
N LEU A 176 17.54 10.16 -1.39
CA LEU A 176 18.04 9.03 -2.17
C LEU A 176 19.56 9.14 -2.36
N TRP A 177 20.05 10.30 -2.81
CA TRP A 177 21.47 10.55 -3.01
C TRP A 177 22.28 10.41 -1.71
N ILE A 178 21.78 10.92 -0.58
CA ILE A 178 22.44 10.80 0.74
C ILE A 178 22.51 9.33 1.18
N ILE A 179 21.43 8.58 1.03
CA ILE A 179 21.37 7.16 1.42
C ILE A 179 22.30 6.33 0.55
N LEU A 180 22.26 6.51 -0.77
CA LEU A 180 23.15 5.85 -1.73
C LEU A 180 24.62 6.22 -1.48
N TRP A 181 24.89 7.49 -1.16
CA TRP A 181 26.22 7.95 -0.79
C TRP A 181 26.71 7.25 0.47
N GLY A 182 25.89 7.13 1.50
CA GLY A 182 26.20 6.37 2.72
C GLY A 182 26.45 4.89 2.43
N ALA A 183 25.56 4.25 1.68
CA ALA A 183 25.68 2.83 1.31
C ALA A 183 26.95 2.53 0.50
N SER A 184 27.32 3.42 -0.43
CA SER A 184 28.53 3.28 -1.24
C SER A 184 29.81 3.24 -0.41
N TYR A 185 29.83 3.92 0.75
CA TYR A 185 30.97 3.88 1.67
C TYR A 185 31.19 2.46 2.21
N GLY A 186 30.12 1.81 2.67
CA GLY A 186 30.19 0.42 3.16
C GLY A 186 30.65 -0.56 2.08
N VAL A 187 30.21 -0.36 0.83
CA VAL A 187 30.64 -1.19 -0.31
C VAL A 187 32.14 -1.07 -0.56
N ILE A 188 32.69 0.14 -0.57
CA ILE A 188 34.14 0.35 -0.78
C ILE A 188 34.94 -0.26 0.36
N GLN A 189 34.52 -0.07 1.61
CA GLN A 189 35.25 -0.60 2.77
C GLN A 189 35.18 -2.13 2.88
N SER A 190 34.16 -2.76 2.31
CA SER A 190 34.03 -4.22 2.29
C SER A 190 34.97 -4.93 1.31
N ARG A 191 35.65 -4.19 0.42
CA ARG A 191 36.51 -4.75 -0.64
C ARG A 191 37.92 -4.19 -0.57
N PRO A 192 38.94 -5.00 -0.21
CA PRO A 192 40.33 -4.55 -0.10
C PRO A 192 40.86 -3.88 -1.37
N SER A 193 40.46 -4.37 -2.55
CA SER A 193 40.86 -3.80 -3.84
C SER A 193 40.33 -2.39 -4.07
N LEU A 194 39.17 -2.03 -3.52
CA LEU A 194 38.57 -0.69 -3.64
C LEU A 194 39.09 0.24 -2.54
N GLN A 195 39.34 -0.31 -1.35
CA GLN A 195 39.88 0.41 -0.20
C GLN A 195 41.29 0.94 -0.45
N ASN A 196 42.11 0.20 -1.20
CA ASN A 196 43.50 0.59 -1.51
C ASN A 196 43.60 1.69 -2.60
N LEU A 197 42.49 2.11 -3.20
CA LEU A 197 42.50 3.18 -4.20
C LEU A 197 42.76 4.54 -3.55
N PRO A 198 43.39 5.50 -4.27
CA PRO A 198 43.52 6.88 -3.79
C PRO A 198 42.15 7.47 -3.42
N VAL A 199 42.08 8.27 -2.35
CA VAL A 199 40.83 8.88 -1.86
C VAL A 199 40.03 9.59 -2.98
N PRO A 200 40.65 10.36 -3.91
CA PRO A 200 39.92 10.94 -5.03
C PRO A 200 39.26 9.89 -5.93
N ALA A 201 39.93 8.77 -6.21
CA ALA A 201 39.38 7.69 -7.03
C ALA A 201 38.22 6.99 -6.32
N GLN A 202 38.27 6.84 -5.00
CA GLN A 202 37.15 6.34 -4.21
C GLN A 202 35.95 7.26 -4.31
N TRP A 203 36.14 8.59 -4.26
CA TRP A 203 35.05 9.55 -4.41
C TRP A 203 34.40 9.49 -5.79
N TRP A 204 35.20 9.41 -6.86
CA TRP A 204 34.69 9.22 -8.21
C TRP A 204 33.91 7.92 -8.37
N LEU A 205 34.42 6.81 -7.83
CA LEU A 205 33.71 5.52 -7.86
C LEU A 205 32.39 5.59 -7.10
N ARG A 206 32.35 6.26 -5.95
CA ARG A 206 31.10 6.49 -5.19
C ARG A 206 30.13 7.36 -5.98
N GLY A 207 30.61 8.46 -6.56
CA GLY A 207 29.78 9.35 -7.39
C GLY A 207 29.18 8.61 -8.59
N ILE A 208 29.99 7.87 -9.33
CA ILE A 208 29.53 7.02 -10.45
C ILE A 208 28.54 5.98 -9.95
N PHE A 209 28.81 5.33 -8.82
CA PHE A 209 27.90 4.34 -8.23
C PHE A 209 26.55 4.94 -7.84
N VAL A 210 26.54 6.11 -7.20
CA VAL A 210 25.30 6.82 -6.83
C VAL A 210 24.52 7.22 -8.08
N VAL A 211 25.18 7.82 -9.07
CA VAL A 211 24.54 8.22 -10.34
C VAL A 211 23.99 7.00 -11.08
N LEU A 212 24.75 5.92 -11.23
CA LEU A 212 24.28 4.72 -11.93
C LEU A 212 23.09 4.06 -11.23
N LEU A 213 23.01 4.17 -9.90
CA LEU A 213 21.88 3.67 -9.12
C LEU A 213 20.68 4.62 -9.09
N SER A 214 20.91 5.93 -9.27
CA SER A 214 19.84 6.91 -9.44
C SER A 214 19.28 6.88 -10.86
N LEU A 215 20.09 6.57 -11.89
CA LEU A 215 19.66 6.58 -13.29
C LEU A 215 18.38 5.80 -13.60
N PRO A 216 18.12 4.60 -13.03
CA PRO A 216 16.83 3.93 -13.18
C PRO A 216 15.65 4.78 -12.73
N PHE A 217 15.81 5.61 -11.69
CA PHE A 217 14.81 6.58 -11.25
C PHE A 217 14.67 7.74 -12.24
N GLU A 218 15.76 8.38 -12.67
CA GLU A 218 15.66 9.48 -13.65
C GLU A 218 15.11 8.99 -15.00
N ALA A 219 15.46 7.77 -15.41
CA ALA A 219 14.92 7.12 -16.60
C ALA A 219 13.44 6.77 -16.43
N LEU A 220 13.03 6.31 -15.25
CA LEU A 220 11.61 6.09 -14.93
C LEU A 220 10.84 7.41 -15.02
N LEU A 221 11.33 8.49 -14.40
CA LEU A 221 10.73 9.82 -14.48
C LEU A 221 10.60 10.31 -15.92
N TYR A 222 11.67 10.16 -16.70
CA TYR A 222 11.70 10.55 -18.10
C TYR A 222 10.71 9.72 -18.93
N LEU A 223 10.64 8.40 -18.71
CA LEU A 223 9.68 7.52 -19.37
C LEU A 223 8.24 7.91 -19.02
N LEU A 224 7.95 8.18 -17.74
CA LEU A 224 6.62 8.60 -17.30
C LEU A 224 6.23 9.95 -17.93
N TYR A 225 7.16 10.91 -17.97
CA TYR A 225 6.94 12.21 -18.61
C TYR A 225 6.67 12.10 -20.13
N PHE A 226 7.48 11.31 -20.85
CA PHE A 226 7.29 11.09 -22.29
C PHE A 226 6.03 10.29 -22.62
N GLN A 227 5.62 9.37 -21.75
CA GLN A 227 4.36 8.61 -21.91
C GLN A 227 3.12 9.49 -21.76
N VAL A 228 3.18 10.55 -20.94
CA VAL A 228 2.05 11.49 -20.74
C VAL A 228 1.91 12.47 -21.90
N MET A 229 2.97 12.72 -22.68
CA MET A 229 2.96 13.70 -23.78
C MET A 229 3.12 13.13 -25.19
N GLY A 230 3.33 11.81 -25.34
CA GLY A 230 3.49 11.18 -26.65
C GLY A 230 2.14 10.87 -27.32
N ASP A 231 2.06 11.04 -28.65
CA ASP A 231 0.92 10.64 -29.51
C ASP A 231 0.67 9.10 -29.57
N ASP A 232 1.27 8.32 -28.68
CA ASP A 232 1.32 6.86 -28.73
C ASP A 232 0.13 6.18 -28.03
N LYS A 233 -0.36 5.10 -28.66
CA LYS A 233 -1.52 4.25 -28.29
C LYS A 233 -1.46 3.57 -26.90
N TRP A 234 -0.41 3.81 -26.13
CA TRP A 234 -0.22 3.23 -24.80
C TRP A 234 -0.99 4.01 -23.73
N PHE A 235 -1.07 5.33 -23.89
CA PHE A 235 -1.89 6.21 -23.07
C PHE A 235 -3.38 5.92 -23.28
N ASP A 236 -4.22 6.24 -22.29
CA ASP A 236 -5.65 5.93 -22.31
C ASP A 236 -5.95 4.45 -22.55
N SER A 237 -5.36 3.57 -21.73
CA SER A 237 -5.52 2.12 -21.86
C SER A 237 -5.39 1.37 -20.52
N TYR A 238 -5.65 0.06 -20.53
CA TYR A 238 -5.36 -0.79 -19.36
C TYR A 238 -3.86 -1.06 -19.19
N HIS A 239 -3.08 -1.08 -20.28
CA HIS A 239 -1.65 -1.46 -20.22
C HIS A 239 -0.84 -0.48 -19.38
N VAL A 240 -1.07 0.83 -19.58
CA VAL A 240 -0.42 1.91 -18.80
C VAL A 240 -0.80 1.87 -17.33
N GLN A 241 -1.96 1.31 -16.99
CA GLN A 241 -2.41 1.16 -15.61
C GLN A 241 -1.91 -0.14 -14.95
N ILE A 242 -1.49 -1.15 -15.71
CA ILE A 242 -1.10 -2.47 -15.18
C ILE A 242 0.41 -2.66 -15.20
N VAL A 243 1.04 -2.56 -16.37
CA VAL A 243 2.42 -3.00 -16.62
C VAL A 243 3.45 -2.35 -15.69
N PRO A 244 3.37 -1.04 -15.37
CA PRO A 244 4.35 -0.42 -14.47
C PRO A 244 4.34 -1.00 -13.05
N PHE A 245 3.25 -1.64 -12.62
CA PHE A 245 3.02 -2.02 -11.23
C PHE A 245 3.13 -3.53 -10.95
N ILE A 246 3.36 -4.33 -11.99
CA ILE A 246 3.59 -5.78 -11.82
C ILE A 246 4.96 -6.06 -11.19
N ALA A 247 5.96 -5.20 -11.43
CA ALA A 247 7.28 -5.29 -10.81
C ALA A 247 7.47 -4.13 -9.84
N GLU A 248 7.43 -4.43 -8.54
CA GLU A 248 7.44 -3.41 -7.50
C GLU A 248 8.57 -3.68 -6.49
N PRO A 249 9.48 -2.71 -6.25
CA PRO A 249 10.64 -2.88 -5.38
C PRO A 249 10.28 -3.32 -3.96
N PHE A 250 9.24 -2.74 -3.37
CA PHE A 250 8.82 -3.07 -2.00
C PHE A 250 8.36 -4.53 -1.88
N SER A 251 7.54 -4.99 -2.83
CA SER A 251 7.09 -6.39 -2.91
C SER A 251 8.26 -7.35 -3.11
N ILE A 252 9.20 -7.03 -4.02
CA ILE A 252 10.42 -7.85 -4.26
C ILE A 252 11.24 -7.95 -2.97
N PHE A 253 11.45 -6.83 -2.28
CA PHE A 253 12.22 -6.79 -1.05
C PHE A 253 11.57 -7.59 0.08
N LEU A 254 10.25 -7.48 0.28
CA LEU A 254 9.55 -8.25 1.30
C LEU A 254 9.60 -9.76 1.02
N PHE A 255 9.40 -10.19 -0.22
CA PHE A 255 9.62 -11.59 -0.59
C PHE A 255 11.07 -12.01 -0.36
N TYR A 256 12.05 -11.17 -0.72
CA TYR A 256 13.47 -11.46 -0.51
C TYR A 256 13.77 -11.66 0.98
N GLN A 257 13.32 -10.75 1.85
CA GLN A 257 13.49 -10.84 3.30
C GLN A 257 12.85 -12.10 3.88
N PHE A 258 11.68 -12.49 3.38
CA PHE A 258 11.03 -13.74 3.80
C PHE A 258 11.82 -14.96 3.33
N PHE A 259 12.22 -15.00 2.06
CA PHE A 259 12.91 -16.14 1.47
C PHE A 259 14.27 -16.41 2.08
N ILE A 260 15.03 -15.39 2.49
CA ILE A 260 16.31 -15.61 3.19
C ILE A 260 16.13 -16.19 4.61
N GLY A 261 14.93 -16.07 5.19
CA GLY A 261 14.60 -16.66 6.50
C GLY A 261 14.25 -18.16 6.43
N ILE A 262 13.90 -18.68 5.25
CA ILE A 262 13.63 -20.12 5.08
C ILE A 262 14.98 -20.88 5.03
N PRO A 263 15.20 -21.94 5.83
CA PRO A 263 16.44 -22.74 5.81
C PRO A 263 16.83 -23.21 4.41
N LYS A 264 18.15 -23.29 4.13
CA LYS A 264 18.66 -23.74 2.82
C LYS A 264 18.60 -25.25 2.64
N ASP A 265 18.48 -26.00 3.73
CA ASP A 265 18.39 -27.47 3.74
C ASP A 265 17.23 -27.99 2.87
N PHE A 266 16.14 -27.22 2.77
CA PHE A 266 15.01 -27.53 1.87
C PHE A 266 15.41 -27.49 0.39
N ASP A 267 16.26 -26.53 0.00
CA ASP A 267 16.75 -26.42 -1.38
C ASP A 267 17.73 -27.56 -1.66
N GLU A 268 18.64 -27.85 -0.71
CA GLU A 268 19.67 -28.89 -0.83
C GLU A 268 19.05 -30.28 -0.96
N ALA A 269 18.05 -30.60 -0.14
CA ALA A 269 17.29 -31.84 -0.25
C ALA A 269 16.59 -31.95 -1.61
N ALA A 270 15.96 -30.88 -2.09
CA ALA A 270 15.32 -30.89 -3.40
C ALA A 270 16.32 -31.05 -4.55
N TYR A 271 17.53 -30.49 -4.43
CA TYR A 271 18.61 -30.73 -5.41
C TYR A 271 19.08 -32.19 -5.42
N VAL A 272 19.15 -32.86 -4.26
CA VAL A 272 19.44 -34.30 -4.16
C VAL A 272 18.35 -35.13 -4.87
N ASP A 273 17.09 -34.69 -4.80
CA ASP A 273 15.95 -35.28 -5.54
C ASP A 273 15.91 -34.89 -7.04
N GLY A 274 16.93 -34.20 -7.56
CA GLY A 274 17.04 -33.79 -8.96
C GLY A 274 16.12 -32.63 -9.36
N ALA A 275 15.61 -31.86 -8.39
CA ALA A 275 14.77 -30.69 -8.68
C ALA A 275 15.60 -29.50 -9.21
N GLY A 276 15.20 -28.94 -10.34
CA GLY A 276 15.75 -27.67 -10.83
C GLY A 276 15.17 -26.43 -10.12
N PRO A 277 15.76 -25.24 -10.32
CA PRO A 277 15.35 -24.00 -9.64
C PRO A 277 13.87 -23.66 -9.75
N PHE A 278 13.27 -23.87 -10.93
CA PHE A 278 11.83 -23.62 -11.14
C PHE A 278 10.95 -24.56 -10.30
N ARG A 279 11.35 -25.84 -10.17
CA ARG A 279 10.63 -26.83 -9.37
C ARG A 279 10.76 -26.51 -7.87
N ILE A 280 11.95 -26.12 -7.42
CA ILE A 280 12.19 -25.66 -6.04
C ILE A 280 11.33 -24.43 -5.73
N PHE A 281 11.32 -23.44 -6.62
CA PHE A 281 10.48 -22.26 -6.46
C PHE A 281 9.00 -22.63 -6.26
N TRP A 282 8.44 -23.41 -7.19
CA TRP A 282 6.99 -23.69 -7.21
C TRP A 282 6.54 -24.71 -6.16
N GLN A 283 7.34 -25.73 -5.87
CA GLN A 283 6.94 -26.85 -5.01
C GLN A 283 7.44 -26.72 -3.56
N VAL A 284 8.48 -25.91 -3.31
CA VAL A 284 9.08 -25.77 -1.97
C VAL A 284 8.87 -24.34 -1.46
N ILE A 285 9.39 -23.34 -2.17
CA ILE A 285 9.41 -21.96 -1.67
C ILE A 285 8.02 -21.34 -1.65
N VAL A 286 7.23 -21.44 -2.72
CA VAL A 286 5.88 -20.84 -2.79
C VAL A 286 4.95 -21.39 -1.69
N PRO A 287 4.85 -22.71 -1.45
CA PRO A 287 4.01 -23.25 -0.37
C PRO A 287 4.44 -22.81 1.03
N LEU A 288 5.75 -22.75 1.29
CA LEU A 288 6.29 -22.27 2.58
C LEU A 288 6.07 -20.76 2.77
N SER A 289 5.87 -20.03 1.68
CA SER A 289 5.77 -18.57 1.67
C SER A 289 4.33 -18.03 1.65
N ARG A 290 3.32 -18.88 1.83
CA ARG A 290 1.90 -18.48 1.91
C ARG A 290 1.64 -17.25 2.81
N PRO A 291 2.27 -17.11 4.01
CA PRO A 291 2.07 -15.92 4.84
C PRO A 291 2.48 -14.61 4.15
N VAL A 292 3.65 -14.56 3.52
CA VAL A 292 4.11 -13.34 2.83
C VAL A 292 3.30 -13.05 1.56
N PHE A 293 2.86 -14.09 0.84
CA PHE A 293 1.93 -13.93 -0.28
C PHE A 293 0.60 -13.31 0.16
N ALA A 294 0.02 -13.79 1.27
CA ALA A 294 -1.22 -13.24 1.80
C ALA A 294 -1.06 -11.78 2.24
N THR A 295 0.02 -11.46 2.95
CA THR A 295 0.33 -10.08 3.36
C THR A 295 0.46 -9.15 2.15
N LEU A 296 1.25 -9.52 1.15
CA LEU A 296 1.44 -8.70 -0.04
C LEU A 296 0.16 -8.62 -0.90
N ALA A 297 -0.65 -9.68 -0.96
CA ALA A 297 -1.93 -9.64 -1.67
C ALA A 297 -2.86 -8.57 -1.06
N ILE A 298 -2.98 -8.53 0.26
CA ILE A 298 -3.80 -7.55 0.98
C ILE A 298 -3.26 -6.14 0.77
N LEU A 299 -1.96 -5.92 1.00
CA LEU A 299 -1.35 -4.61 0.88
C LEU A 299 -1.50 -4.05 -0.55
N LYS A 300 -1.19 -4.86 -1.57
CA LYS A 300 -1.35 -4.46 -2.97
C LYS A 300 -2.81 -4.23 -3.33
N PHE A 301 -3.73 -5.10 -2.86
CA PHE A 301 -5.16 -4.87 -3.11
C PHE A 301 -5.61 -3.52 -2.56
N LEU A 302 -5.28 -3.20 -1.31
CA LEU A 302 -5.66 -1.93 -0.68
C LEU A 302 -5.05 -0.73 -1.43
N GLN A 303 -3.79 -0.83 -1.84
CA GLN A 303 -3.10 0.22 -2.58
C GLN A 303 -3.72 0.45 -3.97
N PHE A 304 -3.89 -0.60 -4.77
CA PHE A 304 -4.38 -0.47 -6.15
C PHE A 304 -5.89 -0.23 -6.22
N TRP A 305 -6.65 -0.68 -5.22
CA TRP A 305 -8.07 -0.33 -5.08
C TRP A 305 -8.26 1.17 -4.82
N ALA A 306 -7.41 1.75 -3.97
CA ALA A 306 -7.44 3.16 -3.64
C ALA A 306 -6.67 4.05 -4.64
N PHE A 307 -6.22 3.49 -5.77
CA PHE A 307 -5.33 4.19 -6.67
C PHE A 307 -6.07 5.20 -7.53
N TYR A 308 -5.84 6.48 -7.23
CA TYR A 308 -6.55 7.59 -7.85
C TYR A 308 -5.67 8.39 -8.81
N LEU A 309 -4.51 8.86 -8.33
CA LEU A 309 -3.71 9.87 -9.01
C LEU A 309 -3.17 9.40 -10.37
N TRP A 310 -2.63 8.18 -10.43
CA TRP A 310 -2.06 7.66 -11.67
C TRP A 310 -3.13 7.40 -12.73
N PRO A 311 -4.23 6.63 -12.47
CA PRO A 311 -5.29 6.46 -13.45
C PRO A 311 -5.87 7.78 -13.97
N LEU A 312 -6.04 8.79 -13.11
CA LEU A 312 -6.50 10.12 -13.51
C LEU A 312 -5.57 10.78 -14.54
N GLN A 313 -4.26 10.53 -14.47
CA GLN A 313 -3.27 11.11 -15.38
C GLN A 313 -3.18 10.39 -16.71
N VAL A 314 -3.32 9.07 -16.68
CA VAL A 314 -3.01 8.22 -17.84
C VAL A 314 -4.25 7.78 -18.60
N THR A 315 -5.44 8.19 -18.16
CA THR A 315 -6.71 7.91 -18.82
C THR A 315 -7.45 9.19 -19.14
N VAL A 316 -8.08 9.22 -20.32
CA VAL A 316 -8.88 10.34 -20.81
C VAL A 316 -10.29 9.87 -21.17
N SER A 317 -10.41 8.67 -21.73
CA SER A 317 -11.70 8.06 -21.99
C SER A 317 -12.25 7.44 -20.72
N GLN A 318 -13.52 7.75 -20.42
CA GLN A 318 -14.33 7.06 -19.40
C GLN A 318 -14.33 5.53 -19.60
N LYS A 319 -13.98 5.02 -20.78
CA LYS A 319 -13.80 3.59 -21.03
C LYS A 319 -12.83 2.93 -20.04
N TYR A 320 -11.75 3.62 -19.65
CA TYR A 320 -10.66 3.05 -18.84
C TYR A 320 -10.61 3.56 -17.40
N TYR A 321 -11.57 4.40 -16.99
CA TYR A 321 -11.62 4.97 -15.65
C TYR A 321 -11.90 3.89 -14.60
N PRO A 322 -11.08 3.77 -13.55
CA PRO A 322 -11.44 3.00 -12.36
C PRO A 322 -12.41 3.79 -11.46
N LEU A 323 -13.04 3.11 -10.50
CA LEU A 323 -13.97 3.71 -9.53
C LEU A 323 -13.39 4.93 -8.84
N MET A 324 -12.15 4.91 -8.38
CA MET A 324 -11.59 6.06 -7.67
C MET A 324 -11.57 7.32 -8.54
N VAL A 325 -11.26 7.21 -9.84
CA VAL A 325 -11.31 8.34 -10.79
C VAL A 325 -12.73 8.81 -11.01
N GLY A 326 -13.67 7.87 -11.12
CA GLY A 326 -15.09 8.18 -11.34
C GLY A 326 -15.72 9.07 -10.26
N MET A 327 -15.14 9.13 -9.07
CA MET A 327 -15.59 10.03 -7.99
C MET A 327 -15.55 11.52 -8.40
N ASP A 328 -14.64 11.90 -9.30
CA ASP A 328 -14.50 13.30 -9.72
C ASP A 328 -15.59 13.75 -10.72
N THR A 329 -16.32 12.80 -11.32
CA THR A 329 -17.42 13.10 -12.25
C THR A 329 -18.43 14.06 -11.64
N PHE A 330 -18.73 13.92 -10.34
CA PHE A 330 -19.68 14.79 -9.65
C PHE A 330 -19.15 16.21 -9.42
N ASN A 331 -17.84 16.38 -9.24
CA ASN A 331 -17.23 17.71 -9.10
C ASN A 331 -17.22 18.45 -10.44
N LEU A 332 -16.94 17.74 -11.52
CA LEU A 332 -16.93 18.30 -12.88
C LEU A 332 -18.33 18.72 -13.35
N LEU A 333 -19.36 17.97 -12.96
CA LEU A 333 -20.76 18.28 -13.25
C LEU A 333 -21.36 19.36 -12.33
N TYR A 334 -20.65 19.77 -11.27
CA TYR A 334 -21.09 20.80 -10.32
C TYR A 334 -21.03 22.24 -10.87
N THR A 335 -21.29 22.42 -12.16
CA THR A 335 -21.36 23.76 -12.78
C THR A 335 -22.80 24.27 -12.76
N GLY A 336 -23.19 24.89 -11.64
CA GLY A 336 -24.46 25.65 -11.54
C GLY A 336 -25.53 25.07 -10.61
N GLU A 337 -25.23 24.03 -9.84
CA GLU A 337 -26.13 23.59 -8.75
C GLU A 337 -26.01 24.48 -7.51
N GLN A 338 -27.13 24.73 -6.82
CA GLN A 338 -27.15 25.54 -5.59
C GLN A 338 -26.49 24.84 -4.38
N GLU A 339 -26.25 23.53 -4.45
CA GLU A 339 -25.80 22.73 -3.31
C GLU A 339 -24.63 21.78 -3.66
N PRO A 340 -23.58 21.74 -2.83
CA PRO A 340 -22.46 20.81 -3.02
C PRO A 340 -22.94 19.35 -3.14
N PRO A 341 -22.32 18.53 -4.01
CA PRO A 341 -22.78 17.17 -4.31
C PRO A 341 -22.44 16.14 -3.21
N ILE A 342 -22.45 16.55 -1.93
CA ILE A 342 -22.00 15.72 -0.80
C ILE A 342 -22.80 14.43 -0.71
N GLY A 343 -24.13 14.46 -0.83
CA GLY A 343 -24.96 13.25 -0.76
C GLY A 343 -24.56 12.21 -1.82
N ARG A 344 -24.31 12.67 -3.07
CA ARG A 344 -23.86 11.83 -4.19
C ARG A 344 -22.46 11.28 -3.97
N LEU A 345 -21.52 12.12 -3.49
CA LEU A 345 -20.17 11.69 -3.15
C LEU A 345 -20.16 10.64 -2.02
N MET A 346 -21.00 10.82 -1.00
CA MET A 346 -21.12 9.86 0.10
C MET A 346 -21.76 8.55 -0.36
N ALA A 347 -22.77 8.60 -1.24
CA ALA A 347 -23.35 7.42 -1.87
C ALA A 347 -22.30 6.67 -2.71
N TYR A 348 -21.58 7.38 -3.57
CA TYR A 348 -20.50 6.80 -4.36
C TYR A 348 -19.41 6.16 -3.49
N ALA A 349 -18.90 6.88 -2.49
CA ALA A 349 -17.87 6.40 -1.57
C ALA A 349 -18.34 5.17 -0.76
N SER A 350 -19.62 5.09 -0.40
CA SER A 350 -20.18 3.92 0.27
C SER A 350 -20.15 2.67 -0.63
N LEU A 351 -20.49 2.81 -1.91
CA LEU A 351 -20.42 1.72 -2.89
C LEU A 351 -18.97 1.28 -3.13
N VAL A 352 -18.03 2.22 -3.23
CA VAL A 352 -16.60 1.92 -3.39
C VAL A 352 -16.01 1.21 -2.18
N THR A 353 -16.59 1.39 -0.99
CA THR A 353 -16.16 0.76 0.26
C THR A 353 -16.57 -0.72 0.33
N VAL A 354 -17.66 -1.13 -0.33
CA VAL A 354 -18.20 -2.50 -0.26
C VAL A 354 -17.16 -3.58 -0.64
N PRO A 355 -16.43 -3.48 -1.77
CA PRO A 355 -15.44 -4.49 -2.14
C PRO A 355 -14.24 -4.55 -1.18
N VAL A 356 -13.89 -3.43 -0.53
CA VAL A 356 -12.86 -3.40 0.52
C VAL A 356 -13.31 -4.21 1.73
N LEU A 357 -14.56 -4.03 2.17
CA LEU A 357 -15.12 -4.79 3.29
C LEU A 357 -15.21 -6.28 2.96
N ILE A 358 -15.66 -6.64 1.75
CA ILE A 358 -15.70 -8.04 1.30
C ILE A 358 -14.30 -8.65 1.34
N THR A 359 -13.31 -7.94 0.78
CA THR A 359 -11.92 -8.40 0.77
C THR A 359 -11.37 -8.55 2.18
N PHE A 360 -11.61 -7.57 3.06
CA PHE A 360 -11.23 -7.68 4.48
C PHE A 360 -11.85 -8.91 5.14
N LEU A 361 -13.15 -9.16 4.95
CA LEU A 361 -13.85 -10.30 5.54
C LEU A 361 -13.30 -11.65 5.05
N ILE A 362 -12.87 -11.72 3.79
CA ILE A 362 -12.21 -12.90 3.21
C ILE A 362 -10.82 -13.10 3.82
N PHE A 363 -10.02 -12.02 3.93
CA PHE A 363 -8.60 -12.12 4.26
C PHE A 363 -8.24 -11.97 5.75
N GLN A 364 -9.17 -11.49 6.59
CA GLN A 364 -8.94 -11.22 8.02
C GLN A 364 -8.33 -12.41 8.80
N ARG A 365 -8.69 -13.66 8.45
CA ARG A 365 -8.16 -14.86 9.13
C ARG A 365 -6.66 -15.05 8.89
N TRP A 366 -6.18 -14.82 7.67
CA TRP A 366 -4.76 -14.90 7.34
C TRP A 366 -3.97 -13.74 7.93
N PHE A 367 -4.57 -12.55 8.00
CA PHE A 367 -3.94 -11.40 8.65
C PHE A 367 -3.68 -11.66 10.14
N VAL A 368 -4.67 -12.16 10.88
CA VAL A 368 -4.53 -12.51 12.31
C VAL A 368 -3.44 -13.57 12.51
N GLN A 369 -3.40 -14.59 11.65
CA GLN A 369 -2.35 -15.63 11.68
C GLN A 369 -0.95 -15.04 11.42
N SER A 370 -0.81 -14.16 10.43
CA SER A 370 0.47 -13.50 10.10
C SER A 370 1.00 -12.69 11.29
N VAL A 371 0.15 -11.86 11.91
CA VAL A 371 0.56 -11.05 13.08
C VAL A 371 0.94 -11.93 14.26
N SER A 372 0.19 -13.00 14.52
CA SER A 372 0.49 -13.94 15.61
C SER A 372 1.83 -14.67 15.43
N SER A 373 2.23 -14.98 14.19
CA SER A 373 3.52 -15.62 13.90
C SER A 373 4.73 -14.68 14.11
N SER A 374 4.52 -13.37 13.98
CA SER A 374 5.56 -12.36 14.21
C SER A 374 5.79 -12.02 15.69
N GLY A 375 4.82 -12.34 16.54
CA GLY A 375 4.87 -12.13 18.00
C GLY A 375 5.60 -13.24 18.78
N VAL A 376 5.92 -14.36 18.14
CA VAL A 376 6.74 -15.42 18.73
C VAL A 376 8.21 -15.14 18.40
N LYS A 377 8.78 -14.16 19.09
CA LYS A 377 10.24 -14.00 19.19
C LYS A 377 10.64 -14.20 20.65
N GLY A 378 11.30 -15.33 20.93
CA GLY A 378 12.03 -15.59 22.18
C GLY A 378 11.17 -16.19 23.27
#